data_AF-A0A0M2GB24-F1
#
_entry.id   AF-A0A0M2GB24-F1
#
_cell.length_a   1.000
_cell.length_b   1.000
_cell.length_c   1.000
_cell.angle_alpha   90.00
_cell.angle_beta   90.00
_cell.angle_gamma   90.00
#
_symmetry.space_group_name_H-M   'P 1'
#
loop_
_entity.id
_entity.type
_entity.pdbx_description
1 polymer ?
#
loop_
_entity_poly.entity_id
_entity_poly.type
_entity_poly.pdbx_seq_one_letter_code
_entity_poly.pdbx_strand_id
1 'polypeptide(L)'
;EPVDHDRLKSVKGAGIAEHNLPEYAVGKNVWASVMAYRTDSLKRVPKSWADFWNTDAFSGARSLQSAEVDLPELEFALLADGVPLDKLYPLDVDRAFASMSRIR
;
A
#
# COMPACT_ATOMS: atom_id res chain seq x y z
N GLU A 1 -7.52 -27.17 -11.73
CA GLU A 1 -7.92 -28.12 -10.67
C GLU A 1 -7.57 -27.54 -9.32
N PRO A 2 -8.32 -27.83 -8.25
CA PRO A 2 -7.98 -27.37 -6.90
C PRO A 2 -6.56 -27.80 -6.52
N VAL A 3 -5.85 -26.93 -5.81
CA VAL A 3 -4.53 -27.24 -5.30
C VAL A 3 -4.67 -28.20 -4.13
N ASP A 4 -4.08 -29.38 -4.26
CA ASP A 4 -3.90 -30.29 -3.14
C ASP A 4 -2.78 -29.76 -2.23
N HIS A 5 -3.14 -28.91 -1.26
CA HIS A 5 -2.19 -28.33 -0.31
C HIS A 5 -1.53 -29.38 0.58
N ASP A 6 -2.11 -30.58 0.73
CA ASP A 6 -1.51 -31.67 1.51
C ASP A 6 -0.25 -32.25 0.86
N ARG A 7 -0.15 -32.17 -0.47
CA ARG A 7 1.04 -32.57 -1.23
C ARG A 7 2.18 -31.55 -1.13
N LEU A 8 1.89 -30.33 -0.71
CA LEU A 8 2.87 -29.27 -0.53
C LEU A 8 3.45 -29.32 0.88
N LYS A 9 4.46 -30.16 1.09
CA LYS A 9 5.13 -30.33 2.40
C LYS A 9 5.56 -29.00 3.04
N SER A 10 5.94 -28.04 2.21
CA SER A 10 6.32 -26.68 2.60
C SER A 10 5.17 -25.92 3.25
N VAL A 11 3.92 -26.13 2.83
CA VAL A 11 2.73 -25.47 3.40
C VAL A 11 2.50 -25.90 4.85
N LYS A 12 2.56 -27.21 5.11
CA LYS A 12 2.42 -27.77 6.47
C LYS A 12 3.55 -27.33 7.41
N GLY A 13 4.78 -27.27 6.89
CA GLY A 13 5.95 -26.88 7.68
C GLY A 13 6.09 -25.38 7.93
N ALA A 14 5.56 -24.54 7.03
CA ALA A 14 5.76 -23.09 7.09
C ALA A 14 4.69 -22.33 7.89
N GLY A 15 3.59 -22.98 8.30
CA GLY A 15 2.53 -22.31 9.08
C GLY A 15 1.85 -21.18 8.32
N ILE A 16 1.63 -21.35 7.02
CA ILE A 16 0.95 -20.36 6.17
C ILE A 16 -0.49 -20.19 6.67
N ALA A 17 -0.92 -18.95 6.90
CA ALA A 17 -2.28 -18.64 7.34
C ALA A 17 -3.33 -19.11 6.33
N GLU A 18 -4.47 -19.63 6.79
CA GLU A 18 -5.51 -20.25 5.95
C GLU A 18 -6.02 -19.35 4.83
N HIS A 19 -6.16 -18.04 5.08
CA HIS A 19 -6.59 -17.07 4.05
C HIS A 19 -5.60 -16.93 2.88
N ASN A 20 -4.35 -17.39 3.05
CA ASN A 20 -3.33 -17.45 2.00
C ASN A 20 -3.26 -18.83 1.31
N LEU A 21 -4.20 -19.74 1.59
CA LEU A 21 -4.34 -21.05 0.94
C LEU A 21 -5.71 -21.17 0.23
N PRO A 22 -6.04 -20.28 -0.71
CA PRO A 22 -7.29 -20.40 -1.46
C PRO A 22 -7.29 -21.69 -2.30
N GLU A 23 -8.48 -22.17 -2.67
CA GLU A 23 -8.70 -23.44 -3.37
C GLU A 23 -7.80 -23.65 -4.60
N TYR A 24 -7.46 -22.57 -5.32
CA TYR A 24 -6.70 -22.63 -6.57
C TYR A 24 -5.33 -21.95 -6.52
N ALA A 25 -4.84 -21.54 -5.34
CA ALA A 25 -3.52 -20.90 -5.23
C ALA A 25 -2.84 -21.12 -3.88
N VAL A 26 -1.58 -20.67 -3.80
CA VAL A 26 -0.80 -20.62 -2.56
C VAL A 26 -0.16 -19.25 -2.47
N GLY A 27 -0.34 -18.57 -1.34
CA GLY A 27 0.27 -17.28 -1.05
C GLY A 27 1.79 -17.38 -1.15
N LYS A 28 2.38 -16.56 -2.01
CA LYS A 28 3.82 -16.55 -2.27
C LYS A 28 4.57 -15.70 -1.24
N ASN A 29 4.16 -14.44 -1.09
CA ASN A 29 4.79 -13.44 -0.23
C ASN A 29 3.71 -12.59 0.43
N VAL A 30 3.92 -12.21 1.69
CA VAL A 30 3.14 -11.16 2.37
C VAL A 30 4.05 -9.94 2.47
N TRP A 31 3.53 -8.78 2.06
CA TRP A 31 4.28 -7.53 2.02
C TRP A 31 3.38 -6.35 2.36
N ALA A 32 4.00 -5.19 2.64
CA ALA A 32 3.29 -3.94 2.88
C ALA A 32 4.08 -2.78 2.25
N SER A 33 3.36 -1.88 1.58
CA SER A 33 3.86 -0.54 1.26
C SER A 33 3.87 0.30 2.55
N VAL A 34 5.03 0.89 2.88
CA VAL A 34 5.20 1.72 4.07
C VAL A 34 5.75 3.09 3.71
N MET A 35 5.41 4.09 4.51
CA MET A 35 6.01 5.42 4.39
C MET A 35 7.44 5.39 4.89
N ALA A 36 8.39 5.59 3.98
CA ALA A 36 9.81 5.69 4.29
C ALA A 36 10.32 7.12 4.06
N TYR A 37 11.35 7.50 4.81
CA TYR A 37 11.99 8.80 4.69
C TYR A 37 13.47 8.73 5.08
N ARG A 38 14.24 9.73 4.63
CA ARG A 38 15.64 9.91 5.00
C ARG A 38 15.75 10.57 6.38
N THR A 39 16.43 9.89 7.31
CA THR A 39 16.59 10.34 8.71
C THR A 39 17.63 11.45 8.88
N ASP A 40 18.50 11.65 7.88
CA ASP A 40 19.55 12.67 7.88
C ASP A 40 19.13 13.99 7.21
N SER A 41 18.04 13.98 6.45
CA SER A 41 17.58 15.16 5.69
C SER A 41 16.38 15.88 6.33
N LEU A 42 15.56 15.17 7.11
CA LEU A 42 14.32 15.69 7.67
C LEU A 42 14.46 16.07 9.14
N LYS A 43 14.18 17.34 9.47
CA LYS A 43 14.10 17.82 10.86
C LYS A 43 12.80 17.39 11.55
N ARG A 44 11.72 17.25 10.77
CA ARG A 44 10.41 16.74 11.18
C ARG A 44 10.03 15.59 10.24
N VAL A 45 9.43 14.54 10.78
CA VAL A 45 9.07 13.33 10.02
C VAL A 45 7.55 13.27 9.80
N PRO A 46 7.08 12.84 8.62
CA PRO A 46 5.66 12.66 8.38
C PRO A 46 5.11 11.50 9.21
N LYS A 47 3.89 11.63 9.74
CA LYS A 47 3.25 10.61 10.58
C LYS A 47 1.93 10.08 9.99
N SER A 48 1.51 10.63 8.86
CA SER A 48 0.26 10.31 8.17
C SER A 48 0.40 10.56 6.68
N TRP A 49 -0.48 9.96 5.87
CA TRP A 49 -0.53 10.25 4.43
C TRP A 49 -0.85 11.72 4.12
N ALA A 50 -1.62 12.39 5.00
CA ALA A 50 -1.84 13.83 4.91
C ALA A 50 -0.53 14.63 5.08
N ASP A 51 0.35 14.22 6.01
CA ASP A 51 1.68 14.83 6.15
C ASP A 51 2.54 14.60 4.91
N PHE A 52 2.51 13.40 4.32
CA PHE A 52 3.26 13.08 3.11
C PHE A 52 2.86 13.98 1.93
N TRP A 53 1.55 14.24 1.79
CA TRP A 53 0.97 15.15 0.79
C TRP A 53 1.22 16.63 1.07
N ASN A 54 1.61 17.01 2.30
CA ASN A 54 1.85 18.40 2.67
C ASN A 54 3.27 18.85 2.23
N THR A 55 3.36 19.37 1.01
CA THR A 55 4.62 19.83 0.40
C THR A 55 5.19 21.09 1.06
N ASP A 56 4.35 21.92 1.68
CA ASP A 56 4.76 23.11 2.41
C ASP A 56 5.47 22.76 3.73
N ALA A 57 4.90 21.81 4.49
CA ALA A 57 5.44 21.40 5.78
C ALA A 57 6.63 20.43 5.65
N PHE A 58 6.66 19.65 4.57
CA PHE A 58 7.71 18.68 4.28
C PHE A 58 8.25 18.93 2.88
N SER A 59 9.15 19.87 2.69
CA SER A 59 9.70 20.16 1.35
C SER A 59 10.62 19.04 0.84
N GLY A 60 10.59 18.78 -0.47
CA GLY A 60 11.43 17.79 -1.12
C GLY A 60 10.70 16.93 -2.15
N ALA A 61 11.45 16.15 -2.94
CA ALA A 61 10.85 15.19 -3.86
C ALA A 61 10.22 14.02 -3.09
N ARG A 62 9.11 13.49 -3.61
CA ARG A 62 8.50 12.23 -3.16
C ARG A 62 8.57 11.19 -4.25
N SER A 63 8.46 9.93 -3.87
CA SER A 63 8.32 8.81 -4.78
C SER A 63 7.08 8.03 -4.38
N LEU A 64 6.29 7.66 -5.38
CA LEU A 64 5.17 6.75 -5.30
C LEU A 64 5.36 5.69 -6.39
N GLN A 65 4.63 4.58 -6.26
CA GLN A 65 4.66 3.50 -7.24
C GLN A 65 4.35 4.01 -8.64
N SER A 66 5.18 3.64 -9.62
CA SER A 66 4.91 3.92 -11.02
C SER A 66 3.79 3.04 -11.53
N ALA A 67 2.86 3.63 -12.28
CA ALA A 67 1.77 2.90 -12.95
C ALA A 67 2.27 1.89 -14.01
N GLU A 68 3.54 1.98 -14.43
CA GLU A 68 4.17 1.02 -15.34
C GLU A 68 4.60 -0.27 -14.62
N VAL A 69 4.75 -0.22 -13.30
CA VAL A 69 5.26 -1.34 -12.50
C VAL A 69 4.12 -2.05 -11.76
N ASP A 70 3.18 -1.29 -11.19
CA ASP A 70 2.02 -1.85 -10.48
C ASP A 70 0.84 -0.85 -10.45
N LEU A 71 -0.26 -1.24 -9.81
CA LEU A 71 -1.41 -0.37 -9.57
C LEU A 71 -1.00 0.88 -8.78
N PRO A 72 -1.59 2.05 -9.10
CA PRO A 72 -1.32 3.28 -8.36
C PRO A 72 -1.83 3.18 -6.92
N GLU A 73 -1.11 3.83 -6.00
CA GLU A 73 -1.40 3.85 -4.55
C GLU A 73 -2.62 4.75 -4.20
N LEU A 74 -3.81 4.38 -4.70
CA LEU A 74 -5.04 5.16 -4.57
C LEU A 74 -5.50 5.29 -3.10
N GLU A 75 -5.32 4.25 -2.31
CA GLU A 75 -5.60 4.22 -0.88
C GLU A 75 -4.84 5.34 -0.15
N PHE A 76 -3.55 5.52 -0.46
CA PHE A 76 -2.73 6.56 0.18
C PHE A 76 -3.20 7.95 -0.21
N ALA A 77 -3.60 8.14 -1.46
CA ALA A 77 -4.14 9.41 -1.94
C ALA A 77 -5.47 9.76 -1.25
N LEU A 78 -6.34 8.78 -1.00
CA LEU A 78 -7.61 8.98 -0.28
C LEU A 78 -7.41 9.22 1.21
N LEU A 79 -6.49 8.49 1.85
CA LEU A 79 -6.11 8.73 3.25
C LEU A 79 -5.50 10.13 3.41
N ALA A 80 -4.67 10.57 2.46
CA ALA A 80 -4.14 11.93 2.43
C ALA A 80 -5.23 13.00 2.23
N ASP A 81 -6.30 12.65 1.53
CA ASP A 81 -7.50 13.48 1.33
C ASP A 81 -8.52 13.40 2.49
N GLY A 82 -8.17 12.73 3.58
CA GLY A 82 -8.95 12.66 4.81
C GLY A 82 -10.06 11.60 4.82
N VAL A 83 -10.09 10.67 3.86
CA VAL A 83 -10.99 9.52 3.93
C VAL A 83 -10.59 8.63 5.12
N PRO A 84 -11.52 8.26 6.01
CA PRO A 84 -11.23 7.32 7.08
C PRO A 84 -10.83 5.94 6.55
N LEU A 85 -9.88 5.28 7.22
CA LEU A 85 -9.38 3.95 6.83
C LEU A 85 -10.50 2.92 6.67
N ASP A 86 -11.51 2.95 7.54
CA ASP A 86 -12.66 2.03 7.55
C ASP A 86 -13.73 2.38 6.50
N LYS A 87 -13.52 3.44 5.71
CA LYS A 87 -14.42 3.93 4.65
C LYS A 87 -13.76 4.01 3.29
N LEU A 88 -12.58 3.41 3.12
CA LEU A 88 -11.86 3.43 1.84
C LEU A 88 -12.61 2.72 0.73
N TYR A 89 -13.22 1.56 1.01
CA TYR A 89 -13.84 0.73 -0.01
C TYR A 89 -15.37 0.91 -0.08
N PRO A 90 -15.96 0.94 -1.30
CA PRO A 90 -15.28 0.97 -2.60
C PRO A 90 -14.52 2.27 -2.84
N LEU A 91 -13.38 2.20 -3.54
CA LEU A 91 -12.51 3.36 -3.75
C LEU A 91 -13.20 4.40 -4.63
N ASP A 92 -13.15 5.67 -4.20
CA ASP A 92 -13.47 6.82 -5.04
C ASP A 92 -12.26 7.15 -5.93
N VAL A 93 -12.23 6.55 -7.12
CA VAL A 93 -11.09 6.62 -8.05
C VAL A 93 -10.84 8.04 -8.55
N ASP A 94 -11.91 8.79 -8.87
CA ASP A 94 -11.79 10.17 -9.36
C ASP A 94 -11.20 11.08 -8.28
N ARG A 95 -11.67 10.92 -7.04
CA ARG A 95 -11.13 11.64 -5.88
C ARG A 95 -9.67 11.29 -5.60
N ALA A 96 -9.30 10.01 -5.73
CA ALA A 96 -7.92 9.57 -5.55
C ALA A 96 -6.97 10.23 -6.56
N PHE A 97 -7.33 10.25 -7.86
CA PHE A 97 -6.53 10.92 -8.89
C PHE A 97 -6.50 12.44 -8.75
N ALA A 98 -7.59 13.06 -8.30
CA ALA A 98 -7.61 14.48 -7.96
C ALA A 98 -6.62 14.79 -6.83
N SER A 99 -6.56 13.94 -5.80
CA SER A 99 -5.58 14.03 -4.70
C SER A 99 -4.14 13.86 -5.19
N MET A 100 -3.86 12.85 -6.03
CA MET A 100 -2.53 12.65 -6.62
C MET A 100 -2.06 13.84 -7.46
N SER A 101 -2.98 14.50 -8.18
CA SER A 101 -2.66 15.66 -9.01
C SER A 101 -2.15 16.86 -8.21
N ARG A 102 -2.40 16.93 -6.89
CA ARG A 102 -1.90 18.02 -6.02
C ARG A 102 -0.41 17.96 -5.73
N ILE A 103 0.21 16.79 -5.90
CA ILE A 103 1.62 16.55 -5.55
C ILE A 103 2.46 16.10 -6.76
N ARG A 104 1.90 16.26 -7.97
CA ARG A 104 2.58 15.93 -9.21
C ARG A 104 3.67 16.93 -9.56
#